data_AF-A0A3D4WHI3-F1
#
_entry.id   AF-A0A3D4WHI3-F1
#
_cell.length_a   1.000
_cell.length_b   1.000
_cell.length_c   1.000
_cell.angle_alpha   90.00
_cell.angle_beta   90.00
_cell.angle_gamma   90.00
#
_symmetry.space_group_name_H-M   'P 1'
#
loop_
_entity.id
_entity.type
_entity.pdbx_description
1 polymer ?
#
loop_
_entity_poly.entity_id
_entity_poly.type
_entity_poly.pdbx_seq_one_letter_code
_entity_poly.pdbx_strand_id
1 'polypeptide(L)'
;MIKSFKVNDIKELEQLEQKLYESMDKTLLQISSDAKSTSSQTLFSKMKFGGVGFDPLDSKRSLNIIEQINQSFTYLASFYALEVLFTEYAGLAPFKLNLGTAPGSDIESECGELAAEVFAAVAPTSNQKLKKDINKVLETDAKLKFVFFICPNFKLGRQPQLEKEDVIVWALKGANAI
;
A
#
# COMPACT_ATOMS: atom_id res chain seq x y z
N MET A 1 -4.07 -16.37 4.75
CA MET A 1 -4.57 -16.29 3.37
C MET A 1 -3.56 -15.49 2.57
N ILE A 2 -3.07 -16.02 1.45
CA ILE A 2 -2.18 -15.29 0.56
C ILE A 2 -3.05 -14.30 -0.23
N LYS A 3 -2.75 -13.00 -0.16
CA LYS A 3 -3.50 -11.95 -0.86
C LYS A 3 -2.84 -11.65 -2.20
N SER A 4 -2.80 -12.67 -3.06
CA SER A 4 -2.41 -12.52 -4.45
C SER A 4 -3.66 -12.67 -5.30
N PHE A 5 -4.06 -11.62 -5.99
CA PHE A 5 -5.28 -11.60 -6.80
C PHE A 5 -5.18 -10.63 -7.97
N LYS A 6 -6.05 -10.80 -8.96
CA LYS A 6 -6.12 -9.94 -10.15
C LYS A 6 -7.10 -8.80 -9.93
N VAL A 7 -6.78 -7.66 -10.51
CA VAL A 7 -7.67 -6.49 -10.60
C VAL A 7 -7.84 -6.16 -12.08
N ASN A 8 -9.08 -6.21 -12.54
CA ASN A 8 -9.43 -6.08 -13.96
C ASN A 8 -9.64 -4.62 -14.37
N ASP A 9 -10.19 -3.81 -13.47
CA ASP A 9 -10.56 -2.43 -13.76
C ASP A 9 -10.63 -1.54 -12.51
N ILE A 10 -10.90 -0.26 -12.73
CA ILE A 10 -11.05 0.76 -11.69
C ILE A 10 -12.24 0.46 -10.77
N LYS A 11 -13.30 -0.20 -11.24
CA LYS A 11 -14.47 -0.49 -10.41
C LYS A 11 -14.17 -1.55 -9.35
N GLU A 12 -13.37 -2.57 -9.70
CA GLU A 12 -12.85 -3.52 -8.71
C GLU A 12 -11.94 -2.83 -7.70
N LEU A 13 -11.16 -1.85 -8.15
CA LEU A 13 -10.30 -1.06 -7.28
C LEU A 13 -11.09 -0.24 -6.24
N GLU A 14 -12.15 0.44 -6.68
CA GLU A 14 -13.06 1.20 -5.80
C GLU A 14 -13.67 0.31 -4.71
N GLN A 15 -14.03 -0.94 -5.05
CA GLN A 15 -14.55 -1.91 -4.07
C GLN A 15 -13.50 -2.34 -3.03
N LEU A 16 -12.23 -2.46 -3.44
CA LEU A 16 -11.13 -2.78 -2.53
C LEU A 16 -10.82 -1.60 -1.59
N GLU A 17 -10.83 -0.38 -2.13
CA GLU A 17 -10.66 0.83 -1.35
C GLU A 17 -11.81 1.00 -0.33
N GLN A 18 -13.05 0.74 -0.73
CA GLN A 18 -14.19 0.77 0.19
C GLN A 18 -14.02 -0.21 1.36
N LYS A 19 -13.65 -1.47 1.09
CA LYS A 19 -13.40 -2.47 2.15
C LYS A 19 -12.30 -2.03 3.12
N LEU A 20 -11.27 -1.38 2.59
CA LEU A 20 -10.18 -0.82 3.38
C LEU A 20 -10.67 0.27 4.34
N TYR A 21 -11.48 1.21 3.85
CA TYR A 21 -12.06 2.25 4.70
C TYR A 21 -13.03 1.68 5.75
N GLU A 22 -13.86 0.70 5.38
CA GLU A 22 -14.72 0.00 6.34
C GLU A 22 -13.91 -0.66 7.48
N SER A 23 -12.73 -1.22 7.16
CA SER A 23 -11.80 -1.76 8.16
C SER A 23 -11.21 -0.68 9.06
N MET A 24 -10.87 0.49 8.51
CA MET A 24 -10.38 1.64 9.29
C MET A 24 -11.47 2.21 10.21
N ASP A 25 -12.70 2.36 9.71
CA ASP A 25 -13.84 2.87 10.47
C ASP A 25 -14.17 1.95 11.65
N LYS A 26 -14.15 0.64 11.43
CA LYS A 26 -14.34 -0.34 12.50
C LYS A 26 -13.30 -0.18 13.61
N THR A 27 -12.03 0.03 13.25
CA THR A 27 -10.96 0.29 14.22
C THR A 27 -11.16 1.61 14.94
N LEU A 28 -11.58 2.67 14.24
CA LEU A 28 -11.87 3.98 14.83
C LEU A 28 -12.99 3.88 15.89
N LEU A 29 -14.06 3.14 15.59
CA LEU A 29 -15.14 2.86 16.54
C LEU A 29 -14.63 2.10 17.77
N GLN A 30 -13.77 1.10 17.57
CA GLN A 30 -13.18 0.33 18.66
C GLN A 30 -12.30 1.20 19.58
N ILE A 31 -11.42 2.02 19.01
CA ILE A 31 -10.58 2.96 19.77
C ILE A 31 -11.45 3.93 20.57
N SER A 32 -12.48 4.49 19.93
CA SER A 32 -13.39 5.45 20.56
C SER A 32 -14.13 4.86 21.76
N SER A 33 -14.49 3.59 21.69
CA SER A 33 -15.10 2.85 22.80
C SER A 33 -14.08 2.56 23.91
N ASP A 34 -12.90 2.08 23.57
CA ASP A 34 -11.87 1.72 24.55
C ASP A 34 -11.31 2.96 25.27
N ALA A 35 -11.20 4.10 24.59
CA ALA A 35 -10.75 5.35 25.17
C ALA A 35 -11.69 5.89 26.28
N LYS A 36 -12.98 5.51 26.24
CA LYS A 36 -13.98 5.88 27.26
C LYS A 36 -14.01 4.91 28.44
N SER A 37 -13.46 3.71 28.28
CA SER A 37 -13.69 2.60 29.21
C SER A 37 -12.41 2.01 29.82
N THR A 38 -11.23 2.43 29.36
CA THR A 38 -9.94 1.89 29.80
C THR A 38 -8.93 2.98 30.13
N SER A 39 -7.92 2.65 30.94
CA SER A 39 -6.80 3.55 31.21
C SER A 39 -5.93 3.76 29.96
N SER A 40 -5.18 4.85 29.91
CA SER A 40 -4.24 5.12 28.82
C SER A 40 -3.22 3.98 28.62
N GLN A 41 -2.68 3.43 29.72
CA GLN A 41 -1.74 2.31 29.67
C GLN A 41 -2.39 1.07 29.03
N THR A 42 -3.64 0.75 29.39
CA THR A 42 -4.37 -0.39 28.83
C THR A 42 -4.64 -0.20 27.34
N LEU A 43 -5.10 0.99 26.93
CA LEU A 43 -5.36 1.29 25.52
C LEU A 43 -4.07 1.19 24.69
N PHE A 44 -2.97 1.77 25.17
CA PHE A 44 -1.68 1.72 24.48
C PHE A 44 -1.15 0.29 24.36
N SER A 45 -1.34 -0.53 25.40
CA SER A 45 -1.00 -1.96 25.35
C SER A 45 -1.81 -2.69 24.28
N LYS A 46 -3.12 -2.43 24.18
CA LYS A 46 -3.96 -3.03 23.13
C LYS A 46 -3.54 -2.59 21.73
N MET A 47 -3.24 -1.30 21.56
CA MET A 47 -2.77 -0.76 20.29
C MET A 47 -1.43 -1.39 19.85
N LYS A 48 -0.47 -1.58 20.78
CA LYS A 48 0.87 -2.07 20.45
C LYS A 48 0.93 -3.59 20.29
N PHE A 49 0.28 -4.34 21.18
CA PHE A 49 0.44 -5.79 21.29
C PHE A 49 -0.77 -6.59 20.77
N GLY A 50 -1.84 -5.91 20.36
CA GLY A 50 -3.04 -6.51 19.78
C GLY A 50 -4.30 -6.28 20.62
N GLY A 51 -5.45 -6.49 19.99
CA GLY A 51 -6.75 -6.21 20.59
C GLY A 51 -7.40 -4.92 20.12
N VAL A 52 -6.70 -4.11 19.31
CA VAL A 52 -7.25 -3.00 18.52
C VAL A 52 -6.65 -3.05 17.12
N GLY A 53 -7.50 -3.12 16.11
CA GLY A 53 -7.10 -3.12 14.70
C GLY A 53 -7.54 -4.37 13.93
N PHE A 54 -7.68 -4.23 12.62
CA PHE A 54 -8.13 -5.27 11.71
C PHE A 54 -7.32 -5.30 10.41
N ASP A 55 -7.32 -6.44 9.74
CA ASP A 55 -6.77 -6.56 8.40
C ASP A 55 -7.49 -5.61 7.42
N PRO A 56 -6.78 -4.88 6.54
CA PRO A 56 -7.41 -3.92 5.64
C PRO A 56 -8.48 -4.52 4.71
N LEU A 57 -8.37 -5.79 4.33
CA LEU A 57 -9.31 -6.43 3.39
C LEU A 57 -10.14 -7.56 4.03
N ASP A 58 -9.91 -7.85 5.32
CA ASP A 58 -10.67 -8.84 6.08
C ASP A 58 -10.92 -8.36 7.51
N SER A 59 -12.02 -7.63 7.72
CA SER A 59 -12.35 -7.07 9.03
C SER A 59 -12.65 -8.12 10.12
N LYS A 60 -12.68 -9.42 9.78
CA LYS A 60 -12.78 -10.53 10.76
C LYS A 60 -11.42 -10.93 11.33
N ARG A 61 -10.32 -10.60 10.63
CA ARG A 61 -8.96 -10.87 11.09
C ARG A 61 -8.44 -9.68 11.89
N SER A 62 -8.22 -9.88 13.18
CA SER A 62 -7.61 -8.86 14.04
C SER A 62 -6.12 -8.67 13.74
N LEU A 63 -5.67 -7.43 13.86
CA LEU A 63 -4.26 -7.02 13.85
C LEU A 63 -4.00 -6.12 15.06
N ASN A 64 -2.75 -5.73 15.30
CA ASN A 64 -2.51 -4.53 16.09
C ASN A 64 -2.63 -3.27 15.20
N ILE A 65 -2.92 -2.11 15.81
CA ILE A 65 -3.22 -0.89 15.03
C ILE A 65 -2.03 -0.42 14.20
N ILE A 66 -0.80 -0.65 14.67
CA ILE A 66 0.42 -0.25 13.96
C ILE A 66 0.54 -1.06 12.66
N GLU A 67 0.28 -2.37 12.72
CA GLU A 67 0.22 -3.23 11.55
C GLU A 67 -0.89 -2.80 10.60
N GLN A 68 -2.09 -2.51 11.10
CA GLN A 68 -3.19 -2.04 10.26
C GLN A 68 -2.83 -0.72 9.56
N ILE A 69 -2.30 0.28 10.27
CA ILE A 69 -1.92 1.56 9.68
C ILE A 69 -0.89 1.34 8.56
N ASN A 70 0.18 0.59 8.84
CA ASN A 70 1.22 0.33 7.85
C ASN A 70 0.66 -0.41 6.62
N GLN A 71 -0.19 -1.42 6.82
CA GLN A 71 -0.79 -2.18 5.72
C GLN A 71 -1.81 -1.35 4.94
N SER A 72 -2.70 -0.61 5.61
CA SER A 72 -3.73 0.23 4.98
C SER A 72 -3.10 1.25 4.03
N PHE A 73 -2.09 2.00 4.47
CA PHE A 73 -1.46 2.99 3.60
C PHE A 73 -0.60 2.35 2.49
N THR A 74 0.00 1.18 2.73
CA THR A 74 0.69 0.44 1.67
C THR A 74 -0.30 -0.08 0.62
N TYR A 75 -1.48 -0.55 1.04
CA TYR A 75 -2.52 -1.03 0.12
C TYR A 75 -3.15 0.12 -0.67
N LEU A 76 -3.40 1.26 -0.02
CA LEU A 76 -3.80 2.49 -0.73
C LEU A 76 -2.75 2.91 -1.76
N ALA A 77 -1.45 2.78 -1.45
CA ALA A 77 -0.40 3.01 -2.42
C ALA A 77 -0.48 2.03 -3.60
N SER A 78 -0.73 0.73 -3.35
CA SER A 78 -0.99 -0.24 -4.43
C SER A 78 -2.19 0.18 -5.28
N PHE A 79 -3.27 0.66 -4.65
CA PHE A 79 -4.48 1.00 -5.36
C PHE A 79 -4.28 2.22 -6.25
N TYR A 80 -3.69 3.28 -5.71
CA TYR A 80 -3.42 4.49 -6.49
C TYR A 80 -2.34 4.29 -7.55
N ALA A 81 -1.41 3.35 -7.35
CA ALA A 81 -0.51 2.91 -8.41
C ALA A 81 -1.30 2.26 -9.56
N LEU A 82 -2.27 1.39 -9.26
CA LEU A 82 -3.13 0.80 -10.27
C LEU A 82 -3.97 1.85 -11.03
N GLU A 83 -4.45 2.92 -10.38
CA GLU A 83 -5.14 4.02 -11.10
C GLU A 83 -4.24 4.61 -12.19
N VAL A 84 -2.96 4.84 -11.88
CA VAL A 84 -1.96 5.31 -12.86
C VAL A 84 -1.76 4.27 -13.96
N LEU A 85 -1.60 3.00 -13.61
CA LEU A 85 -1.34 1.93 -14.58
C LEU A 85 -2.55 1.64 -15.49
N PHE A 86 -3.77 1.70 -14.98
CA PHE A 86 -4.97 1.59 -15.82
C PHE A 86 -5.12 2.76 -16.78
N THR A 87 -4.58 3.94 -16.43
CA THR A 87 -4.63 5.12 -17.29
C THR A 87 -3.54 5.08 -18.36
N GLU A 88 -2.28 4.85 -17.96
CA GLU A 88 -1.11 4.98 -18.82
C GLU A 88 -0.74 3.67 -19.55
N TYR A 89 -1.13 2.53 -18.98
CA TYR A 89 -0.73 1.19 -19.43
C TYR A 89 -1.92 0.21 -19.50
N ALA A 90 -3.10 0.72 -19.88
CA ALA A 90 -4.35 -0.06 -19.96
C ALA A 90 -4.21 -1.40 -20.71
N GLY A 91 -3.35 -1.46 -21.74
CA GLY A 91 -3.11 -2.67 -22.53
C GLY A 91 -2.38 -3.80 -21.79
N LEU A 92 -1.86 -3.55 -20.59
CA LEU A 92 -1.21 -4.55 -19.73
C LEU A 92 -2.15 -5.08 -18.63
N ALA A 93 -3.38 -4.56 -18.54
CA ALA A 93 -4.41 -5.11 -17.67
C ALA A 93 -4.84 -6.52 -18.14
N PRO A 94 -5.29 -7.39 -17.23
CA PRO A 94 -5.44 -7.16 -15.79
C PRO A 94 -4.08 -7.16 -15.06
N PHE A 95 -4.03 -6.47 -13.93
CA PHE A 95 -2.83 -6.43 -13.08
C PHE A 95 -3.00 -7.38 -11.90
N LYS A 96 -1.93 -8.09 -11.55
CA LYS A 96 -1.84 -8.92 -10.36
C LYS A 96 -1.30 -8.09 -9.20
N LEU A 97 -2.05 -8.04 -8.10
CA LEU A 97 -1.63 -7.45 -6.83
C LEU A 97 -1.12 -8.54 -5.89
N ASN A 98 0.09 -8.38 -5.37
CA ASN A 98 0.67 -9.23 -4.34
C ASN A 98 0.74 -8.44 -3.02
N LEU A 99 -0.31 -8.53 -2.20
CA LEU A 99 -0.42 -7.73 -0.98
C LEU A 99 0.13 -8.45 0.27
N GLY A 100 0.62 -7.64 1.22
CA GLY A 100 1.09 -8.12 2.52
C GLY A 100 2.41 -8.89 2.39
N THR A 101 2.38 -10.20 2.67
CA THR A 101 3.57 -11.07 2.58
C THR A 101 3.50 -11.99 1.36
N ALA A 102 2.66 -11.68 0.38
CA ALA A 102 2.61 -12.44 -0.86
C ALA A 102 3.96 -12.32 -1.59
N PRO A 103 4.48 -13.41 -2.18
CA PRO A 103 5.73 -13.37 -2.93
C PRO A 103 5.54 -12.65 -4.28
N GLY A 104 6.65 -12.16 -4.84
CA GLY A 104 6.68 -11.44 -6.11
C GLY A 104 6.86 -9.93 -5.92
N SER A 105 6.67 -9.19 -7.02
CA SER A 105 6.58 -7.73 -6.97
C SER A 105 5.19 -7.32 -6.50
N ASP A 106 5.03 -6.18 -5.83
CA ASP A 106 3.72 -5.77 -5.31
C ASP A 106 2.64 -5.66 -6.40
N ILE A 107 3.04 -5.26 -7.61
CA ILE A 107 2.18 -5.22 -8.80
C ILE A 107 2.92 -5.85 -9.98
N GLU A 108 2.23 -6.71 -10.73
CA GLU A 108 2.76 -7.41 -11.91
C GLU A 108 1.72 -7.40 -13.04
N SER A 109 2.15 -7.19 -14.29
CA SER A 109 1.32 -7.53 -15.47
C SER A 109 1.34 -9.05 -15.72
N GLU A 110 0.27 -9.63 -16.25
CA GLU A 110 0.24 -11.08 -16.52
C GLU A 110 1.30 -11.55 -17.53
N CYS A 111 1.61 -10.72 -18.52
CA CYS A 111 2.63 -11.00 -19.53
C CYS A 111 4.06 -10.83 -19.01
N GLY A 112 4.25 -10.39 -17.75
CA GLY A 112 5.56 -10.14 -17.15
C GLY A 112 6.30 -8.90 -17.67
N GLU A 113 5.69 -8.08 -18.54
CA GLU A 113 6.34 -6.89 -19.07
C GLU A 113 6.50 -5.76 -18.05
N LEU A 114 5.65 -5.72 -17.02
CA LEU A 114 5.64 -4.72 -15.97
C LEU A 114 5.77 -5.35 -14.58
N ALA A 115 6.65 -4.77 -13.77
CA ALA A 115 6.78 -5.05 -12.34
C ALA A 115 6.90 -3.74 -11.55
N ALA A 116 6.25 -3.68 -10.39
CA ALA A 116 6.32 -2.52 -9.52
C ALA A 116 6.36 -2.91 -8.04
N GLU A 117 7.10 -2.11 -7.27
CA GLU A 117 7.03 -2.08 -5.81
C GLU A 117 6.29 -0.84 -5.33
N VAL A 118 5.63 -0.95 -4.18
CA VAL A 118 4.92 0.14 -3.55
C VAL A 118 5.23 0.26 -2.07
N PHE A 119 5.21 1.49 -1.56
CA PHE A 119 5.30 1.70 -0.12
C PHE A 119 4.62 2.99 0.34
N ALA A 120 4.30 3.05 1.63
CA ALA A 120 3.94 4.29 2.31
C ALA A 120 4.91 4.54 3.46
N ALA A 121 5.47 5.74 3.55
CA ALA A 121 6.43 6.10 4.58
C ALA A 121 6.41 7.59 4.91
N VAL A 122 6.98 7.94 6.06
CA VAL A 122 7.14 9.36 6.49
C VAL A 122 8.20 10.10 5.66
N ALA A 123 9.18 9.38 5.10
CA ALA A 123 10.14 9.87 4.12
C ALA A 123 10.51 8.71 3.16
N PRO A 124 10.83 8.95 1.88
CA PRO A 124 11.21 7.89 0.95
C PRO A 124 12.54 7.22 1.33
N THR A 125 13.39 7.97 2.05
CA THR A 125 14.69 7.52 2.56
C THR A 125 14.58 6.72 3.87
N SER A 126 13.41 6.71 4.52
CA SER A 126 13.19 5.96 5.76
C SER A 126 13.55 4.49 5.57
N ASN A 127 14.45 3.97 6.41
CA ASN A 127 14.94 2.59 6.38
C ASN A 127 15.48 2.14 5.01
N GLN A 128 15.91 3.09 4.17
CA GLN A 128 16.36 2.89 2.80
C GLN A 128 15.29 2.23 1.90
N LYS A 129 14.00 2.49 2.18
CA LYS A 129 12.87 1.81 1.50
C LYS A 129 12.91 2.01 -0.01
N LEU A 130 12.98 3.26 -0.48
CA LEU A 130 13.08 3.56 -1.91
C LEU A 130 14.25 2.84 -2.59
N LYS A 131 15.44 2.87 -1.98
CA LYS A 131 16.63 2.21 -2.54
C LYS A 131 16.44 0.70 -2.63
N LYS A 132 15.87 0.07 -1.60
CA LYS A 132 15.61 -1.37 -1.58
C LYS A 132 14.58 -1.77 -2.63
N ASP A 133 13.51 -0.99 -2.76
CA ASP A 133 12.43 -1.27 -3.69
C ASP A 133 12.90 -1.07 -5.15
N ILE A 134 13.72 -0.03 -5.43
CA ILE A 134 14.40 0.13 -6.72
C ILE A 134 15.26 -1.09 -7.04
N ASN A 135 16.12 -1.53 -6.10
CA ASN A 135 16.97 -2.70 -6.34
C ASN A 135 16.14 -3.97 -6.59
N LYS A 136 15.02 -4.15 -5.87
CA LYS A 136 14.15 -5.31 -6.03
C LYS A 136 13.52 -5.36 -7.42
N VAL A 137 13.00 -4.25 -7.95
CA VAL A 137 12.45 -4.25 -9.31
C VAL A 137 13.53 -4.38 -10.39
N LEU A 138 14.74 -3.86 -10.16
CA LEU A 138 15.88 -4.03 -11.07
C LEU A 138 16.29 -5.49 -11.25
N GLU A 139 16.11 -6.33 -10.23
CA GLU A 139 16.37 -7.77 -10.29
C GLU A 139 15.32 -8.55 -11.11
N THR A 140 14.25 -7.90 -11.57
CA THR A 140 13.23 -8.52 -12.41
C THR A 140 13.57 -8.42 -13.90
N ASP A 141 13.10 -9.41 -14.67
CA ASP A 141 13.19 -9.40 -16.15
C ASP A 141 12.15 -8.46 -16.81
N ALA A 142 11.35 -7.74 -16.02
CA ALA A 142 10.34 -6.82 -16.55
C ALA A 142 10.99 -5.65 -17.31
N LYS A 143 10.35 -5.25 -18.41
CA LYS A 143 10.81 -4.11 -19.23
C LYS A 143 10.42 -2.78 -18.61
N LEU A 144 9.23 -2.74 -18.01
CA LEU A 144 8.69 -1.56 -17.35
C LEU A 144 8.78 -1.75 -15.83
N LYS A 145 9.69 -1.01 -15.20
CA LYS A 145 9.98 -1.11 -13.78
C LYS A 145 9.54 0.15 -13.05
N PHE A 146 8.77 -0.01 -11.99
CA PHE A 146 8.26 1.13 -11.22
C PHE A 146 8.49 1.00 -9.72
N VAL A 147 8.65 2.15 -9.07
CA VAL A 147 8.42 2.27 -7.63
C VAL A 147 7.41 3.39 -7.38
N PHE A 148 6.30 3.04 -6.75
CA PHE A 148 5.30 4.02 -6.34
C PHE A 148 5.35 4.24 -4.84
N PHE A 149 5.12 5.46 -4.38
CA PHE A 149 5.12 5.74 -2.95
C PHE A 149 4.10 6.78 -2.50
N ILE A 150 3.62 6.62 -1.28
CA ILE A 150 2.90 7.66 -0.53
C ILE A 150 3.85 8.24 0.52
N CYS A 151 4.08 9.56 0.46
CA CYS A 151 4.92 10.28 1.43
C CYS A 151 4.47 11.74 1.52
N PRO A 152 4.47 12.36 2.72
CA PRO A 152 4.18 13.79 2.84
C PRO A 152 5.24 14.64 2.12
N ASN A 153 4.87 15.87 1.75
CA ASN A 153 5.75 16.89 1.18
C ASN A 153 6.37 16.54 -0.18
N PHE A 154 5.72 15.69 -0.98
CA PHE A 154 6.07 15.44 -2.38
C PHE A 154 4.99 15.99 -3.32
N LYS A 155 5.42 16.57 -4.44
CA LYS A 155 4.52 16.88 -5.55
C LYS A 155 4.03 15.56 -6.15
N LEU A 156 2.73 15.41 -6.36
CA LEU A 156 2.17 14.21 -6.98
C LEU A 156 2.68 14.00 -8.41
N GLY A 157 2.80 12.74 -8.82
CA GLY A 157 3.25 12.31 -10.15
C GLY A 157 4.70 11.80 -10.17
N ARG A 158 5.22 11.63 -11.39
CA ARG A 158 6.59 11.14 -11.65
C ARG A 158 7.65 12.01 -10.97
N GLN A 159 8.66 11.39 -10.40
CA GLN A 159 9.78 12.01 -9.69
C GLN A 159 11.12 11.68 -10.37
N PRO A 160 11.46 12.29 -11.53
CA PRO A 160 12.67 11.95 -12.28
C PRO A 160 13.96 12.05 -11.46
N GLN A 161 14.01 12.95 -10.48
CA GLN A 161 15.16 13.14 -9.60
C GLN A 161 15.40 11.98 -8.61
N LEU A 162 14.42 11.10 -8.43
CA LEU A 162 14.51 9.90 -7.58
C LEU A 162 14.72 8.62 -8.38
N GLU A 163 14.65 8.69 -9.71
CA GLU A 163 14.82 7.56 -10.60
C GLU A 163 16.27 7.11 -10.65
N LYS A 164 16.46 5.81 -10.89
CA LYS A 164 17.78 5.22 -11.08
C LYS A 164 17.68 4.15 -12.16
N GLU A 165 18.64 4.18 -13.08
CA GLU A 165 18.68 3.27 -14.23
C GLU A 165 17.39 3.36 -15.05
N ASP A 166 16.66 2.26 -15.22
CA ASP A 166 15.40 2.17 -15.97
C ASP A 166 14.14 2.16 -15.08
N VAL A 167 14.29 2.44 -13.77
CA VAL A 167 13.17 2.43 -12.82
C VAL A 167 12.48 3.79 -12.75
N ILE A 168 11.19 3.81 -13.07
CA ILE A 168 10.33 4.98 -13.01
C ILE A 168 9.76 5.14 -11.60
N VAL A 169 9.86 6.34 -11.02
CA VAL A 169 9.46 6.60 -9.62
C VAL A 169 8.30 7.57 -9.56
N TRP A 170 7.26 7.27 -8.77
CA TRP A 170 6.04 8.08 -8.66
C TRP A 170 5.64 8.36 -7.22
N ALA A 171 5.29 9.62 -6.95
CA ALA A 171 4.64 10.05 -5.71
C ALA A 171 3.11 10.03 -5.89
N LEU A 172 2.41 9.35 -5.00
CA LEU A 172 0.97 9.12 -5.02
C LEU A 172 0.23 9.97 -3.97
N LYS A 173 -1.09 10.14 -4.19
CA LYS A 173 -2.00 10.78 -3.23
C LYS A 173 -2.13 9.96 -1.94
N GLY A 174 -2.62 10.57 -0.86
CA GLY A 174 -2.97 9.87 0.38
C GLY A 174 -2.12 10.23 1.61
N ALA A 175 -1.00 10.93 1.43
CA ALA A 175 -0.35 11.65 2.51
C ALA A 175 -0.97 13.05 2.62
N ASN A 176 -1.80 13.28 3.63
CA ASN A 176 -2.26 14.64 3.93
C ASN A 176 -1.06 15.52 4.29
N ALA A 177 -1.10 16.80 3.93
CA ALA A 177 -0.17 17.77 4.47
C ALA A 177 -0.30 17.78 6.00
N ILE A 178 0.81 17.58 6.70
CA ILE A 178 0.92 17.67 8.16
C ILE A 178 1.44 19.07 8.50
#